data_AF-A0A9D1G4W6-F1
#
_entry.id   AF-A0A9D1G4W6-F1
#
_cell.length_a   1.000
_cell.length_b   1.000
_cell.length_c   1.000
_cell.angle_alpha   90.00
_cell.angle_beta   90.00
_cell.angle_gamma   90.00
#
_symmetry.space_group_name_H-M   'P 1'
#
loop_
_entity.id
_entity.type
_entity.pdbx_description
1 polymer ?
#
loop_
_entity_poly.entity_id
_entity_poly.type
_entity_poly.pdbx_seq_one_letter_code
_entity_poly.pdbx_strand_id
1 'polypeptide(L)'
;MAFGFLKRPRSGDGGRPWSGEMAPEVCGSGPKLDYPRSMYSSVKLRWESLERDAEGRPVRVREPSESRRTYPVSSGFTAAGMRYRDIRQLYVEHDRYKTFCRDVYGREVLYLAERFPCFDSHDYATETRFYRWFFLRQDDRLTRIHYTDETDKIYVTEDVQYLEEGLWAQMKYHRYFEQDTCPLQQPER
;
A
#
# COMPACT_ATOMS: atom_id res chain seq x y z
N MET A 1 -21.25 -5.36 34.20
CA MET A 1 -19.98 -6.02 33.86
C MET A 1 -19.23 -5.11 32.89
N ALA A 2 -17.98 -4.80 33.20
CA ALA A 2 -17.23 -3.72 32.58
C ALA A 2 -16.88 -4.03 31.11
N PHE A 3 -17.13 -3.06 30.22
CA PHE A 3 -16.66 -3.06 28.85
C PHE A 3 -15.14 -2.92 28.86
N GLY A 4 -14.44 -3.99 28.49
CA GLY A 4 -13.00 -3.97 28.25
C GLY A 4 -12.71 -3.13 27.02
N PHE A 5 -12.27 -1.90 27.24
CA PHE A 5 -11.61 -1.07 26.23
C PHE A 5 -10.54 -1.90 25.53
N LEU A 6 -10.70 -2.16 24.23
CA LEU A 6 -9.58 -2.57 23.39
C LEU A 6 -8.50 -1.49 23.52
N LYS A 7 -7.37 -1.88 24.11
CA LYS A 7 -6.17 -1.04 24.20
C LYS A 7 -5.82 -0.57 22.80
N ARG A 8 -5.93 0.74 22.56
CA ARG A 8 -5.25 1.39 21.44
C ARG A 8 -3.78 0.97 21.48
N PRO A 9 -3.15 0.59 20.35
CA PRO A 9 -1.73 0.29 20.33
C PRO A 9 -0.95 1.49 20.87
N ARG A 10 0.02 1.22 21.74
CA ARG A 10 0.93 2.22 22.29
C ARG A 10 1.70 2.86 21.15
N SER A 11 1.55 4.17 21.02
CA SER A 11 2.40 5.02 20.18
C SER A 11 3.85 4.89 20.64
N GLY A 12 4.70 4.34 19.80
CA GLY A 12 6.15 4.32 19.96
C GLY A 12 6.78 4.07 18.60
N ASP A 13 7.20 5.14 17.94
CA ASP A 13 8.00 5.22 16.70
C ASP A 13 7.44 4.75 15.35
N GLY A 14 6.23 4.20 15.28
CA GLY A 14 5.51 4.07 13.99
C GLY A 14 4.84 5.39 13.63
N GLY A 15 5.03 5.89 12.40
CA GLY A 15 4.44 7.14 11.90
C GLY A 15 2.93 7.29 12.20
N ARG A 16 2.39 8.51 12.17
CA ARG A 16 0.99 8.72 12.55
C ARG A 16 0.07 8.05 11.51
N PRO A 17 -1.14 7.62 11.92
CA PRO A 17 -2.17 7.26 10.96
C PRO A 17 -2.35 8.38 9.93
N TRP A 18 -2.83 8.01 8.74
CA TRP A 18 -3.24 8.97 7.73
C TRP A 18 -4.16 10.04 8.34
N SER A 19 -3.92 11.31 8.01
CA SER A 19 -4.61 12.42 8.69
C SER A 19 -6.07 12.53 8.29
N GLY A 20 -6.44 11.98 7.13
CA GLY A 20 -7.74 12.21 6.51
C GLY A 20 -7.86 13.60 5.88
N GLU A 21 -6.81 14.43 5.93
CA GLU A 21 -6.85 15.81 5.42
C GLU A 21 -6.37 15.92 3.97
N MET A 22 -5.53 14.99 3.53
CA MET A 22 -4.96 14.98 2.18
C MET A 22 -5.11 13.63 1.50
N ALA A 23 -5.32 13.62 0.19
CA ALA A 23 -5.33 12.41 -0.63
C ALA A 23 -4.40 12.57 -1.84
N PRO A 24 -3.78 11.48 -2.34
CA PRO A 24 -3.03 11.55 -3.57
C PRO A 24 -3.97 11.74 -4.76
N GLU A 25 -3.56 12.56 -5.72
CA GLU A 25 -4.23 12.82 -6.98
C GLU A 25 -3.24 12.71 -8.14
N VAL A 26 -3.74 12.30 -9.30
CA VAL A 26 -2.92 12.20 -10.51
C VAL A 26 -2.69 13.58 -11.08
N CYS A 27 -1.41 13.95 -11.25
CA CYS A 27 -1.00 15.23 -11.82
C CYS A 27 -0.25 15.10 -13.15
N GLY A 28 -0.11 13.88 -13.68
CA GLY A 28 0.49 13.63 -14.99
C GLY A 28 0.86 12.18 -15.21
N SER A 29 1.51 11.90 -16.35
CA SER A 29 2.16 10.62 -16.61
C SER A 29 3.49 10.52 -15.86
N GLY A 30 3.87 9.30 -15.50
CA GLY A 30 5.15 8.96 -14.91
C GLY A 30 6.04 8.16 -15.86
N PRO A 31 7.29 7.85 -15.45
CA PRO A 31 8.18 6.99 -16.20
C PRO A 31 7.69 5.53 -16.18
N LYS A 32 8.33 4.66 -16.98
CA LYS A 32 8.15 3.22 -16.80
C LYS A 32 8.74 2.78 -15.46
N LEU A 33 8.04 1.89 -14.77
CA LEU A 33 8.50 1.28 -13.52
C LEU A 33 8.92 -0.16 -13.82
N ASP A 34 10.22 -0.41 -13.69
CA ASP A 34 10.83 -1.70 -13.98
C ASP A 34 11.03 -2.51 -12.70
N TYR A 35 10.57 -3.75 -12.76
CA TYR A 35 10.82 -4.78 -11.76
C TYR A 35 11.43 -6.01 -12.42
N PRO A 36 11.97 -6.96 -11.64
CA PRO A 36 12.34 -8.25 -12.19
C PRO A 36 11.14 -8.88 -12.91
N ARG A 37 11.27 -9.10 -14.22
CA ARG A 37 10.29 -9.79 -15.09
C ARG A 37 8.98 -9.05 -15.38
N SER A 38 8.84 -7.79 -14.98
CA SER A 38 7.64 -6.98 -15.29
C SER A 38 7.98 -5.50 -15.45
N MET A 39 7.23 -4.81 -16.31
CA MET A 39 7.35 -3.37 -16.52
C MET A 39 5.95 -2.76 -16.60
N TYR A 40 5.74 -1.64 -15.88
CA TYR A 40 4.44 -0.98 -15.80
C TYR A 40 4.52 0.47 -16.28
N SER A 41 3.46 0.95 -16.95
CA SER A 41 3.21 2.39 -17.05
C SER A 41 2.88 2.95 -15.67
N SER A 42 3.23 4.21 -15.40
CA SER A 42 2.91 4.86 -14.13
C SER A 42 2.26 6.22 -14.32
N VAL A 43 1.51 6.63 -13.31
CA VAL A 43 1.03 7.99 -13.11
C VAL A 43 1.92 8.71 -12.11
N LYS A 44 2.06 10.03 -12.28
CA LYS A 44 2.65 10.91 -11.29
C LYS A 44 1.57 11.35 -10.29
N LEU A 45 1.87 11.19 -9.01
CA LEU A 45 1.00 11.58 -7.90
C LEU A 45 1.47 12.88 -7.25
N ARG A 46 0.52 13.66 -6.76
CA ARG A 46 0.71 14.72 -5.77
C ARG A 46 -0.33 14.59 -4.67
N TRP A 47 -0.02 15.00 -3.45
CA TRP A 47 -1.00 15.02 -2.38
C TRP A 47 -1.72 16.36 -2.38
N GLU A 48 -3.05 16.31 -2.36
CA GLU A 48 -3.93 17.47 -2.30
C GLU A 48 -4.77 17.43 -1.04
N SER A 49 -5.05 18.59 -0.45
CA SER A 49 -6.05 18.66 0.63
C SER A 49 -7.44 18.33 0.12
N LEU A 50 -8.21 17.62 0.94
CA LEU A 50 -9.64 17.40 0.71
C LEU A 50 -10.41 18.72 0.83
N GLU A 51 -9.95 19.63 1.69
CA GLU A 51 -10.48 20.99 1.80
C GLU A 51 -10.19 21.79 0.51
N ARG A 52 -11.21 22.51 0.04
CA ARG A 52 -11.17 23.34 -1.16
C ARG A 52 -11.42 24.81 -0.83
N ASP A 53 -10.77 25.71 -1.56
CA ASP A 53 -10.99 27.15 -1.48
C ASP A 53 -12.30 27.58 -2.17
N ALA A 54 -12.59 28.89 -2.16
CA ALA A 54 -13.79 29.46 -2.77
C ALA A 54 -13.87 29.24 -4.29
N GLU A 55 -12.73 28.97 -4.94
CA GLU A 55 -12.62 28.67 -6.37
C GLU A 55 -12.58 27.16 -6.66
N GLY A 56 -12.74 26.31 -5.63
CA GLY A 56 -12.75 24.85 -5.75
C GLY A 56 -11.37 24.20 -5.86
N ARG A 57 -10.27 24.92 -5.61
CA ARG A 57 -8.90 24.41 -5.65
C ARG A 57 -8.49 23.83 -4.29
N PRO A 58 -7.56 22.85 -4.23
CA PRO A 58 -7.00 22.40 -2.96
C PRO A 58 -6.34 23.55 -2.19
N VAL A 59 -6.66 23.67 -0.91
CA VAL A 59 -6.01 24.61 0.01
C VAL A 59 -4.52 24.28 0.21
N ARG A 60 -4.14 23.00 0.21
CA ARG A 60 -2.75 22.53 0.33
C ARG A 60 -2.41 21.54 -0.76
N VAL A 61 -1.19 21.65 -1.27
CA VAL A 61 -0.60 20.70 -2.23
C VAL A 61 0.79 20.32 -1.74
N ARG A 62 1.14 19.04 -1.85
CA ARG A 62 2.46 18.51 -1.47
C ARG A 62 2.94 17.53 -2.53
N GLU A 63 4.14 17.77 -3.05
CA GLU A 63 4.81 16.82 -3.92
C GLU A 63 5.48 15.71 -3.07
N PRO A 64 5.31 14.43 -3.44
CA PRO A 64 6.05 13.32 -2.84
C PRO A 64 7.56 13.45 -3.03
N SER A 65 8.32 13.12 -1.99
CA SER A 65 9.78 13.01 -2.02
C SER A 65 10.18 11.54 -1.98
N GLU A 66 10.07 10.90 -3.15
CA GLU A 66 10.23 9.46 -3.28
C GLU A 66 11.64 8.98 -2.93
N SER A 67 11.73 7.92 -2.13
CA SER A 67 12.99 7.21 -1.90
C SER A 67 12.81 5.70 -2.07
N ARG A 68 13.83 5.04 -2.64
CA ARG A 68 13.77 3.61 -2.96
C ARG A 68 14.89 2.85 -2.27
N ARG A 69 14.56 1.68 -1.72
CA ARG A 69 15.51 0.75 -1.11
C ARG A 69 15.17 -0.68 -1.50
N THR A 70 16.20 -1.49 -1.66
CA THR A 70 16.08 -2.91 -1.96
C THR A 70 16.68 -3.70 -0.81
N TYR A 71 15.96 -4.70 -0.32
CA TYR A 71 16.38 -5.54 0.80
C TYR A 71 16.40 -7.01 0.36
N PRO A 72 17.39 -7.79 0.82
CA PRO A 72 17.30 -9.25 0.75
C PRO A 72 16.15 -9.76 1.61
N VAL A 73 15.38 -10.71 1.11
CA VAL A 73 14.26 -11.35 1.86
C VAL A 73 14.76 -11.95 3.18
N SER A 74 15.95 -12.55 3.17
CA SER A 74 16.56 -13.21 4.34
C SER A 74 16.93 -12.27 5.49
N SER A 75 17.06 -10.97 5.22
CA SER A 75 17.56 -10.00 6.20
C SER A 75 16.45 -9.20 6.88
N GLY A 76 15.20 -9.29 6.40
CA GLY A 76 14.14 -8.36 6.74
C GLY A 76 14.32 -6.97 6.11
N PHE A 77 13.33 -6.10 6.26
CA PHE A 77 13.26 -4.80 5.57
C PHE A 77 12.67 -3.71 6.46
N THR A 78 12.93 -2.45 6.11
CA THR A 78 12.31 -1.31 6.79
C THR A 78 11.36 -0.62 5.82
N ALA A 79 10.11 -0.41 6.25
CA ALA A 79 9.09 0.30 5.49
C ALA A 79 8.21 1.17 6.40
N ALA A 80 7.93 2.39 5.98
CA ALA A 80 7.19 3.41 6.73
C ALA A 80 7.73 3.55 8.16
N GLY A 81 9.05 3.71 8.28
CA GLY A 81 9.77 3.86 9.55
C GLY A 81 9.91 2.60 10.41
N MET A 82 9.24 1.48 10.09
CA MET A 82 9.21 0.29 10.94
C MET A 82 9.98 -0.89 10.35
N ARG A 83 10.59 -1.70 11.21
CA ARG A 83 11.42 -2.85 10.83
C ARG A 83 10.65 -4.16 10.80
N TYR A 84 10.46 -4.73 9.62
CA TYR A 84 9.88 -6.05 9.42
C TYR A 84 10.96 -7.13 9.33
N ARG A 85 10.70 -8.26 9.99
CA ARG A 85 11.55 -9.47 9.92
C ARG A 85 11.22 -10.32 8.70
N ASP A 86 9.96 -10.34 8.29
CA ASP A 86 9.45 -11.19 7.21
C ASP A 86 8.24 -10.52 6.53
N ILE A 87 8.00 -10.85 5.27
CA ILE A 87 6.90 -10.27 4.49
C ILE A 87 5.52 -10.60 5.07
N ARG A 88 5.36 -11.75 5.74
CA ARG A 88 4.10 -12.14 6.39
C ARG A 88 3.68 -11.17 7.49
N GLN A 89 4.61 -10.38 8.01
CA GLN A 89 4.31 -9.33 8.99
C GLN A 89 3.56 -8.14 8.39
N LEU A 90 3.38 -8.04 7.07
CA LEU A 90 2.55 -7.01 6.42
C LEU A 90 1.05 -7.38 6.35
N TYR A 91 0.68 -8.63 6.62
CA TYR A 91 -0.68 -9.12 6.44
C TYR A 91 -1.08 -10.15 7.50
N VAL A 92 -0.86 -9.80 8.77
CA VAL A 92 -1.10 -10.67 9.93
C VAL A 92 -2.61 -10.90 10.14
N GLU A 93 -3.38 -9.82 10.10
CA GLU A 93 -4.85 -9.88 10.05
C GLU A 93 -5.28 -9.47 8.65
N HIS A 94 -6.32 -10.09 8.10
CA HIS A 94 -6.79 -9.74 6.77
C HIS A 94 -8.28 -10.05 6.60
N ASP A 95 -8.92 -9.34 5.69
CA ASP A 95 -10.28 -9.66 5.25
C ASP A 95 -10.35 -11.02 4.54
N ARG A 96 -11.55 -11.44 4.15
CA ARG A 96 -11.78 -12.71 3.44
C ARG A 96 -11.01 -12.81 2.11
N TYR A 97 -10.82 -11.68 1.44
CA TYR A 97 -10.21 -11.58 0.10
C TYR A 97 -8.70 -11.30 0.15
N LYS A 98 -8.17 -11.11 1.36
CA LYS A 98 -6.82 -10.62 1.65
C LYS A 98 -6.54 -9.24 1.08
N THR A 99 -7.54 -8.45 0.70
CA THR A 99 -7.32 -7.13 0.08
C THR A 99 -6.93 -6.10 1.13
N PHE A 100 -7.70 -6.00 2.20
CA PHE A 100 -7.35 -5.16 3.33
C PHE A 100 -6.79 -6.00 4.47
N CYS A 101 -5.63 -5.57 4.92
CA CYS A 101 -4.82 -6.27 5.90
C CYS A 101 -4.43 -5.33 7.05
N ARG A 102 -3.96 -5.93 8.15
CA ARG A 102 -3.15 -5.24 9.14
C ARG A 102 -1.77 -5.85 9.24
N ASP A 103 -0.78 -4.99 9.33
CA ASP A 103 0.59 -5.40 9.63
C ASP A 103 0.75 -5.79 11.11
N VAL A 104 1.94 -6.28 11.47
CA VAL A 104 2.29 -6.67 12.85
C VAL A 104 2.25 -5.51 13.86
N TYR A 105 2.17 -4.27 13.37
CA TYR A 105 2.05 -3.05 14.17
C TYR A 105 0.60 -2.54 14.24
N GLY A 106 -0.36 -3.26 13.66
CA GLY A 106 -1.77 -2.91 13.63
C GLY A 106 -2.13 -1.82 12.61
N ARG A 107 -1.22 -1.49 11.69
CA ARG A 107 -1.46 -0.50 10.64
C ARG A 107 -2.16 -1.13 9.46
N GLU A 108 -3.06 -0.38 8.85
CA GLU A 108 -3.76 -0.81 7.65
C GLU A 108 -2.81 -0.96 6.46
N VAL A 109 -2.96 -2.05 5.73
CA VAL A 109 -2.22 -2.38 4.53
C VAL A 109 -3.21 -2.75 3.43
N LEU A 110 -3.16 -2.06 2.30
CA LEU A 110 -3.80 -2.54 1.08
C LEU A 110 -2.85 -3.51 0.39
N TYR A 111 -3.29 -4.75 0.21
CA TYR A 111 -2.59 -5.80 -0.50
C TYR A 111 -3.22 -6.04 -1.87
N LEU A 112 -2.40 -5.89 -2.91
CA LEU A 112 -2.77 -6.19 -4.29
C LEU A 112 -1.80 -7.22 -4.86
N ALA A 113 -2.30 -8.11 -5.70
CA ALA A 113 -1.49 -9.13 -6.33
C ALA A 113 -1.91 -9.37 -7.78
N GLU A 114 -0.92 -9.53 -8.64
CA GLU A 114 -1.08 -9.88 -10.05
C GLU A 114 -0.40 -11.22 -10.28
N ARG A 115 -1.12 -12.17 -10.87
CA ARG A 115 -0.55 -13.47 -11.21
C ARG A 115 0.43 -13.32 -12.37
N PHE A 116 1.47 -14.15 -12.40
CA PHE A 116 2.40 -14.16 -13.52
C PHE A 116 1.68 -14.40 -14.86
N PRO A 117 2.15 -13.78 -15.95
CA PRO A 117 1.57 -13.99 -17.27
C PRO A 117 1.69 -15.46 -17.66
N CYS A 118 0.57 -16.04 -18.08
CA CYS A 118 0.46 -17.43 -18.52
C CYS A 118 0.19 -17.46 -20.02
N PHE A 119 0.70 -18.47 -20.73
CA PHE A 119 0.51 -18.59 -22.16
C PHE A 119 -0.90 -19.11 -22.51
N ASP A 120 -1.42 -20.02 -21.68
CA ASP A 120 -2.77 -20.55 -21.82
C ASP A 120 -3.52 -20.68 -20.47
N SER A 121 -4.75 -21.18 -20.53
CA SER A 121 -5.61 -21.37 -19.36
C SER A 121 -5.18 -22.52 -18.45
N HIS A 122 -4.43 -23.49 -18.97
CA HIS A 122 -3.91 -24.61 -18.18
C HIS A 122 -2.74 -24.14 -17.30
N ASP A 123 -1.81 -23.38 -17.88
CA ASP A 123 -0.76 -22.67 -17.15
C ASP A 123 -1.37 -21.77 -16.09
N TYR A 124 -2.41 -21.00 -16.45
CA TYR A 124 -3.09 -20.11 -15.50
C TYR A 124 -3.75 -20.84 -14.33
N ALA A 125 -4.27 -22.05 -14.55
CA ALA A 125 -4.90 -22.85 -13.51
C ALA A 125 -3.88 -23.42 -12.49
N THR A 126 -2.61 -23.54 -12.88
CA THR A 126 -1.54 -24.11 -12.04
C THR A 126 -0.52 -23.08 -11.57
N GLU A 127 -0.54 -21.86 -12.13
CA GLU A 127 0.35 -20.78 -11.75
C GLU A 127 0.05 -20.27 -10.33
N THR A 128 1.06 -20.35 -9.47
CA THR A 128 1.00 -20.01 -8.04
C THR A 128 1.83 -18.78 -7.69
N ARG A 129 2.55 -18.22 -8.66
CA ARG A 129 3.44 -17.06 -8.49
C ARG A 129 2.74 -15.76 -8.79
N PHE A 130 3.08 -14.75 -7.99
CA PHE A 130 2.49 -13.43 -8.06
C PHE A 130 3.54 -12.32 -7.97
N TYR A 131 3.25 -11.22 -8.65
CA TYR A 131 3.72 -9.90 -8.26
C TYR A 131 2.82 -9.39 -7.15
N ARG A 132 3.42 -8.94 -6.04
CA ARG A 132 2.72 -8.58 -4.81
C ARG A 132 3.07 -7.16 -4.41
N TRP A 133 2.06 -6.35 -4.16
CA TRP A 133 2.20 -4.98 -3.66
C TRP A 133 1.48 -4.83 -2.33
N PHE A 134 2.16 -4.19 -1.40
CA PHE A 134 1.62 -3.78 -0.11
C PHE A 134 1.75 -2.28 0.00
N PHE A 135 0.64 -1.62 0.32
CA PHE A 135 0.59 -0.17 0.44
C PHE A 135 0.24 0.23 1.87
N LEU A 136 1.12 1.01 2.49
CA LEU A 136 0.89 1.63 3.79
C LEU A 136 0.63 3.12 3.57
N ARG A 137 -0.46 3.64 4.14
CA ARG A 137 -0.71 5.09 4.21
C ARG A 137 -0.47 5.62 5.62
N GLN A 138 0.45 6.56 5.76
CA GLN A 138 0.83 7.17 7.04
C GLN A 138 1.36 8.58 6.80
N ASP A 139 1.12 9.50 7.74
CA ASP A 139 1.66 10.87 7.69
C ASP A 139 1.46 11.58 6.32
N ASP A 140 0.33 11.35 5.65
CA ASP A 140 0.02 11.84 4.29
C ASP A 140 1.08 11.46 3.24
N ARG A 141 1.61 10.25 3.42
CA ARG A 141 2.55 9.57 2.53
C ARG A 141 2.04 8.18 2.22
N LEU A 142 2.43 7.71 1.05
CA LEU A 142 2.19 6.36 0.60
C LEU A 142 3.53 5.62 0.56
N THR A 143 3.61 4.48 1.22
CA THR A 143 4.74 3.56 1.10
C THR A 143 4.29 2.34 0.32
N ARG A 144 5.01 2.00 -0.74
CA ARG A 144 4.80 0.78 -1.54
C ARG A 144 5.91 -0.22 -1.22
N ILE A 145 5.54 -1.44 -0.85
CA ILE A 145 6.42 -2.59 -0.82
C ILE A 145 6.04 -3.50 -1.99
N HIS A 146 6.98 -3.77 -2.88
CA HIS A 146 6.82 -4.72 -3.98
C HIS A 146 7.69 -5.95 -3.74
N TYR A 147 7.10 -7.13 -3.91
CA TYR A 147 7.76 -8.41 -3.83
C TYR A 147 7.25 -9.31 -4.95
N THR A 148 8.18 -9.97 -5.62
CA THR A 148 7.89 -10.92 -6.68
C THR A 148 8.19 -12.31 -6.14
N ASP A 149 7.24 -13.25 -6.24
CA ASP A 149 7.47 -14.61 -5.80
C ASP A 149 8.72 -15.21 -6.48
N GLU A 150 9.42 -16.09 -5.75
CA GLU A 150 10.70 -16.71 -6.15
C GLU A 150 11.88 -15.74 -6.27
N THR A 151 11.70 -14.46 -5.99
CA THR A 151 12.82 -13.52 -5.91
C THR A 151 13.34 -13.39 -4.47
N ASP A 152 14.62 -13.11 -4.31
CA ASP A 152 15.27 -12.91 -3.02
C ASP A 152 15.26 -11.44 -2.58
N LYS A 153 14.45 -10.58 -3.24
CA LYS A 153 14.46 -9.14 -3.08
C LYS A 153 13.09 -8.57 -2.73
N ILE A 154 13.09 -7.64 -1.80
CA ILE A 154 11.95 -6.79 -1.43
C ILE A 154 12.29 -5.36 -1.82
N TYR A 155 11.42 -4.72 -2.59
CA TYR A 155 11.56 -3.35 -3.04
C TYR A 155 10.66 -2.46 -2.21
N VAL A 156 11.21 -1.49 -1.50
CA VAL A 156 10.45 -0.50 -0.72
C VAL A 156 10.61 0.85 -1.36
N THR A 157 9.48 1.49 -1.68
CA THR A 157 9.38 2.87 -2.14
C THR A 157 8.63 3.67 -1.08
N GLU A 158 9.33 4.55 -0.39
CA GLU A 158 8.77 5.49 0.58
C GLU A 158 8.32 6.76 -0.13
N ASP A 159 7.22 7.35 0.34
CA ASP A 159 6.63 8.57 -0.21
C ASP A 159 6.49 8.55 -1.74
N VAL A 160 5.73 7.56 -2.22
CA VAL A 160 5.55 7.23 -3.64
C VAL A 160 5.14 8.46 -4.46
N GLN A 161 5.97 8.80 -5.45
CA GLN A 161 5.68 9.81 -6.47
C GLN A 161 5.11 9.19 -7.74
N TYR A 162 5.56 7.98 -8.09
CA TYR A 162 5.13 7.29 -9.30
C TYR A 162 4.50 5.94 -8.98
N LEU A 163 3.24 5.78 -9.36
CA LEU A 163 2.44 4.59 -9.09
C LEU A 163 1.98 3.96 -10.39
N GLU A 164 2.04 2.64 -10.46
CA GLU A 164 1.55 1.84 -11.58
C GLU A 164 0.09 2.19 -11.91
N GLU A 165 -0.21 2.45 -13.18
CA GLU A 165 -1.55 2.89 -13.63
C GLU A 165 -2.65 1.91 -13.19
N GLY A 166 -2.39 0.61 -13.35
CA GLY A 166 -3.32 -0.45 -12.94
C GLY A 166 -3.55 -0.46 -11.43
N LEU A 167 -2.51 -0.27 -10.62
CA LEU A 167 -2.64 -0.25 -9.16
C LEU A 167 -3.35 1.01 -8.67
N TRP A 168 -3.14 2.15 -9.33
CA TRP A 168 -3.93 3.36 -9.06
C TRP A 168 -5.42 3.13 -9.29
N ALA A 169 -5.79 2.50 -10.41
CA ALA A 169 -7.18 2.16 -10.68
C ALA A 169 -7.77 1.23 -9.61
N GLN A 170 -7.00 0.22 -9.15
CA GLN A 170 -7.40 -0.67 -8.06
C GLN A 170 -7.58 0.08 -6.73
N MET A 171 -6.68 1.01 -6.38
CA MET A 171 -6.81 1.83 -5.16
C MET A 171 -8.10 2.65 -5.16
N LYS A 172 -8.45 3.25 -6.31
CA LYS A 172 -9.72 3.98 -6.46
C LYS A 172 -10.93 3.05 -6.37
N TYR A 173 -10.88 1.90 -7.03
CA TYR A 173 -11.94 0.88 -6.94
C TYR A 173 -12.21 0.47 -5.49
N HIS A 174 -11.14 0.27 -4.72
CA HIS A 174 -11.23 -0.07 -3.29
C HIS A 174 -11.47 1.14 -2.37
N ARG A 175 -11.60 2.36 -2.91
CA ARG A 175 -11.80 3.60 -2.15
C ARG A 175 -10.75 3.81 -1.06
N TYR A 176 -9.50 3.43 -1.36
CA TYR A 176 -8.43 3.34 -0.36
C TYR A 176 -8.09 4.68 0.29
N PHE A 177 -8.39 5.82 -0.33
CA PHE A 177 -8.16 7.15 0.25
C PHE A 177 -9.46 7.88 0.64
N GLU A 178 -10.57 7.17 0.74
CA GLU A 178 -11.88 7.75 1.11
C GLU A 178 -12.46 7.17 2.42
N GLN A 179 -11.85 6.10 2.96
CA GLN A 179 -12.30 5.45 4.18
C GLN A 179 -11.31 5.75 5.31
N ASP A 180 -11.83 6.22 6.46
CA ASP A 180 -11.03 6.50 7.66
C ASP A 180 -10.44 5.23 8.30
N THR A 181 -11.04 4.07 8.04
CA THR A 181 -10.58 2.76 8.52
C THR A 181 -11.18 1.62 7.71
N CYS A 182 -10.38 0.58 7.48
CA CYS A 182 -10.78 -0.71 6.95
C CYS A 182 -12.00 -1.26 7.71
N PRO A 183 -13.11 -1.56 7.02
CA PRO A 183 -14.17 -2.35 7.58
C PRO A 183 -13.70 -3.81 7.58
N LEU A 184 -12.87 -4.20 8.55
CA LEU A 184 -12.83 -5.61 8.96
C LEU A 184 -14.21 -5.88 9.58
N GLN A 185 -15.21 -6.11 8.73
CA GLN A 185 -16.54 -6.48 9.16
C GLN A 185 -16.38 -7.72 10.03
N GLN A 186 -16.78 -7.58 11.30
CA GLN A 186 -16.92 -8.73 12.19
C GLN A 186 -17.81 -9.75 11.47
N PRO A 187 -17.49 -11.06 11.53
CA PRO A 187 -18.35 -12.06 10.94
C PRO A 187 -19.74 -11.91 11.54
N GLU A 188 -20.75 -11.66 10.70
CA GLU A 188 -22.14 -11.82 11.11
C GLU A 188 -22.28 -13.24 11.65
N ARG A 189 -22.81 -13.32 12.87
CA ARG A 189 -23.03 -14.58 13.60
C ARG A 189 -24.14 -15.40 12.96
#